data_AF-A0A9N8H2J5-F1
#
_entry.id   AF-A0A9N8H2J5-F1
#
_cell.length_a   1.000
_cell.length_b   1.000
_cell.length_c   1.000
_cell.angle_alpha   90.00
_cell.angle_beta   90.00
_cell.angle_gamma   90.00
#
_symmetry.space_group_name_H-M   'P 1'
#
loop_
_entity.id
_entity.type
_entity.pdbx_description
1 polymer ?
#
loop_
_entity_poly.entity_id
_entity_poly.type
_entity_poly.pdbx_seq_one_letter_code
_entity_poly.pdbx_strand_id
1 'polypeptide(L)'
;MRMIRAMGCNAIILAPTGICSLLLVLVPVSVLSEEVEASIDYGTDVSYPMHYGVLTDLPTERDLLGTRTEKQQLYQENLEGCFEFYGQEEGKASCMYYEQARLDMNLRQPQSMVNYTKNGFVKIRAPEQVWNMVQEFWQQNQHNLELEEEWPTGNIFVNHWKSPVNFVAIDDPTLPGGGNIIKTAIWNAARDTLEQWTGYTMADCSLYGVRIYHENAILAPHVDRLPLVASAILNVAQDVDEPWPLEVIGHDQRAHNITMVPGDLILYESHSIIHGRPFPLKGRFMANVFIHFEPVAPLSEPNPVFTGDLPPYLIPNSPEEPVWRKANPHGWHAVQTAPPADGTTEAHHMTVLQDIQTLRALLDVHPHLANAKDANGWTPLHEAVRTKRGDLVELLVEQGGADIHATTNGGETVLGLAYHFVSTEDPNYQTQPETHPVIQYLENLGATRGSPGKNSQEL
;
A
#
# COMPACT_ATOMS: atom_id res chain seq x y z
N MET A 1 -16.62 57.77 45.59
CA MET A 1 -17.84 57.95 46.41
C MET A 1 -18.46 56.56 46.61
N ARG A 2 -18.34 55.99 47.83
CA ARG A 2 -18.77 54.65 48.34
C ARG A 2 -18.17 53.42 47.59
N MET A 3 -17.34 52.50 48.11
CA MET A 3 -17.02 51.90 49.43
C MET A 3 -18.18 51.31 50.24
N ILE A 4 -18.11 49.98 50.48
CA ILE A 4 -18.57 49.10 51.59
C ILE A 4 -18.09 47.66 51.19
N ARG A 5 -17.01 47.03 51.70
CA ARG A 5 -16.80 46.22 52.96
C ARG A 5 -17.97 45.28 53.33
N ALA A 6 -17.87 44.05 53.85
CA ALA A 6 -16.86 43.02 54.12
C ALA A 6 -17.61 41.80 54.75
N MET A 7 -16.88 40.69 55.00
CA MET A 7 -17.18 39.54 55.89
C MET A 7 -18.00 38.37 55.28
N GLY A 8 -17.65 37.10 55.46
CA GLY A 8 -16.62 36.47 56.31
C GLY A 8 -16.51 34.96 56.08
N CYS A 9 -15.43 34.40 56.63
CA CYS A 9 -14.96 33.00 56.59
C CYS A 9 -16.00 31.91 56.88
N ASN A 10 -15.82 30.75 56.25
CA ASN A 10 -15.46 29.54 57.00
C ASN A 10 -14.69 28.56 56.12
N ALA A 11 -13.42 28.36 56.47
CA ALA A 11 -12.60 27.27 56.00
C ALA A 11 -12.92 26.02 56.82
N ILE A 12 -13.14 24.89 56.17
CA ILE A 12 -12.92 23.56 56.75
C ILE A 12 -11.87 22.90 55.89
N ILE A 13 -10.67 22.80 56.45
CA ILE A 13 -9.56 22.00 55.94
C ILE A 13 -9.72 20.60 56.55
N LEU A 14 -9.91 19.59 55.71
CA LEU A 14 -9.52 18.20 55.99
C LEU A 14 -8.93 17.63 54.69
N ALA A 15 -7.66 17.28 54.75
CA ALA A 15 -6.94 16.44 53.79
C ALA A 15 -6.57 15.13 54.49
N PRO A 16 -5.95 14.11 53.86
CA PRO A 16 -6.18 13.54 52.52
C PRO A 16 -6.23 11.99 52.56
N THR A 17 -6.94 11.36 51.64
CA THR A 17 -6.69 9.98 51.18
C THR A 17 -7.13 9.95 49.71
N GLY A 18 -6.26 10.02 48.72
CA GLY A 18 -5.27 8.99 48.41
C GLY A 18 -5.91 7.99 47.43
N ILE A 19 -5.97 8.35 46.15
CA ILE A 19 -5.88 7.46 44.96
C ILE A 19 -5.45 8.37 43.81
N CYS A 20 -4.24 8.10 43.29
CA CYS A 20 -3.68 8.77 42.12
C CYS A 20 -4.23 8.04 40.89
N SER A 21 -5.33 8.53 40.32
CA SER A 21 -5.77 8.09 39.00
C SER A 21 -4.98 8.87 37.95
N LEU A 22 -4.08 8.17 37.25
CA LEU A 22 -3.49 8.66 36.00
C LEU A 22 -4.65 8.96 35.04
N LEU A 23 -5.00 10.24 34.89
CA LEU A 23 -5.85 10.70 33.80
C LEU A 23 -4.99 10.65 32.53
N LEU A 24 -5.14 9.56 31.77
CA LEU A 24 -4.81 9.54 30.36
C LEU A 24 -5.69 10.61 29.69
N VAL A 25 -5.10 11.76 29.39
CA VAL A 25 -5.73 12.75 28.51
C VAL A 25 -5.65 12.15 27.10
N LEU A 26 -6.67 11.38 26.74
CA LEU A 26 -6.97 11.09 25.35
C LEU A 26 -7.33 12.42 24.71
N VAL A 27 -6.39 12.99 23.96
CA VAL A 27 -6.69 14.08 23.03
C VAL A 27 -7.56 13.44 21.94
N PRO A 28 -8.85 13.79 21.82
CA PRO A 28 -9.61 13.32 20.67
C PRO A 28 -9.00 14.00 19.46
N VAL A 29 -8.44 13.20 18.54
CA VAL A 29 -8.22 13.66 17.17
C VAL A 29 -9.62 13.96 16.65
N SER A 30 -9.97 15.24 16.64
CA SER A 30 -11.18 15.72 15.98
C SER A 30 -10.99 15.46 14.49
N VAL A 31 -11.56 14.34 14.02
CA VAL A 31 -11.84 14.12 12.61
C VAL A 31 -12.85 15.19 12.22
N LEU A 32 -12.34 16.32 11.73
CA LEU A 32 -13.15 17.32 11.06
C LEU A 32 -13.58 16.69 9.73
N SER A 33 -14.73 16.02 9.74
CA SER A 33 -15.43 15.66 8.52
C SER A 33 -16.02 16.93 7.93
N GLU A 34 -15.27 17.61 7.06
CA GLU A 34 -15.83 18.65 6.19
C GLU A 34 -16.05 18.11 4.77
N GLU A 35 -17.31 18.25 4.36
CA GLU A 35 -17.92 18.17 3.03
C GLU A 35 -17.88 16.81 2.30
N VAL A 36 -18.85 15.96 2.66
CA VAL A 36 -19.49 15.04 1.71
C VAL A 36 -20.31 15.91 0.74
N GLU A 37 -19.76 16.19 -0.44
CA GLU A 37 -20.49 16.82 -1.54
C GLU A 37 -21.69 15.94 -1.97
N ALA A 38 -22.79 16.60 -2.34
CA ALA A 38 -24.13 16.09 -2.67
C ALA A 38 -24.25 14.57 -2.95
N SER A 39 -24.83 13.83 -2.00
CA SER A 39 -25.30 12.47 -2.27
C SER A 39 -26.60 12.53 -3.07
N ILE A 40 -26.55 12.18 -4.36
CA ILE A 40 -27.73 12.12 -5.23
C ILE A 40 -28.20 10.65 -5.30
N ASP A 41 -29.52 10.44 -5.31
CA ASP A 41 -30.12 9.10 -5.33
C ASP A 41 -30.08 8.55 -6.74
N TYR A 42 -28.94 7.96 -7.06
CA TYR A 42 -28.73 7.28 -8.31
C TYR A 42 -29.05 5.82 -8.07
N GLY A 43 -30.16 5.33 -8.60
CA GLY A 43 -30.32 3.88 -8.75
C GLY A 43 -29.09 3.30 -9.45
N THR A 44 -28.84 2.00 -9.28
CA THR A 44 -27.64 1.27 -9.76
C THR A 44 -27.42 1.25 -11.28
N ASP A 45 -27.91 2.22 -12.04
CA ASP A 45 -28.00 2.20 -13.51
C ASP A 45 -27.67 3.55 -14.22
N VAL A 46 -27.08 4.53 -13.53
CA VAL A 46 -26.96 5.91 -14.08
C VAL A 46 -25.54 6.44 -14.21
N SER A 47 -24.53 5.65 -13.83
CA SER A 47 -23.14 5.89 -14.22
C SER A 47 -22.85 5.29 -15.60
N TYR A 48 -21.81 5.82 -16.25
CA TYR A 48 -21.27 5.37 -17.55
C TYR A 48 -21.48 3.88 -17.78
N PRO A 49 -22.24 3.53 -18.82
CA PRO A 49 -23.29 2.52 -18.74
C PRO A 49 -22.75 1.24 -18.14
N MET A 50 -23.01 1.08 -16.84
CA MET A 50 -22.80 -0.18 -16.15
C MET A 50 -23.70 -1.27 -16.72
N HIS A 51 -24.81 -0.89 -17.37
CA HIS A 51 -25.77 -1.79 -18.00
C HIS A 51 -26.05 -1.38 -19.44
N TYR A 52 -25.11 -1.64 -20.34
CA TYR A 52 -25.40 -1.57 -21.76
C TYR A 52 -26.58 -2.53 -22.09
N GLY A 53 -27.74 -1.96 -22.46
CA GLY A 53 -28.86 -2.69 -23.07
C GLY A 53 -29.99 -3.23 -22.18
N VAL A 54 -30.04 -2.96 -20.86
CA VAL A 54 -31.02 -3.64 -19.96
C VAL A 54 -32.14 -2.74 -19.43
N LEU A 55 -32.01 -1.41 -19.43
CA LEU A 55 -32.94 -0.56 -18.65
C LEU A 55 -33.65 0.52 -19.48
N THR A 56 -34.96 0.32 -19.66
CA THR A 56 -35.86 1.17 -20.45
C THR A 56 -36.56 2.26 -19.65
N ASP A 57 -36.55 2.21 -18.31
CA ASP A 57 -37.46 2.99 -17.46
C ASP A 57 -36.79 3.61 -16.21
N LEU A 58 -36.00 4.67 -16.37
CA LEU A 58 -35.48 5.49 -15.25
C LEU A 58 -35.50 7.01 -15.58
N PRO A 59 -35.50 7.90 -14.56
CA PRO A 59 -35.77 9.33 -14.71
C PRO A 59 -34.78 10.07 -15.63
N THR A 60 -35.29 11.07 -16.33
CA THR A 60 -34.60 11.88 -17.36
C THR A 60 -33.89 13.13 -16.81
N GLU A 61 -33.70 13.22 -15.49
CA GLU A 61 -33.12 14.43 -14.88
C GLU A 61 -31.64 14.59 -15.21
N ARG A 62 -31.24 15.83 -15.51
CA ARG A 62 -29.85 16.24 -15.76
C ARG A 62 -29.17 16.45 -14.42
N ASP A 63 -28.10 15.70 -14.16
CA ASP A 63 -27.28 15.84 -12.95
C ASP A 63 -25.98 16.63 -13.25
N LEU A 64 -25.06 16.69 -12.27
CA LEU A 64 -23.72 17.28 -12.42
C LEU A 64 -22.88 16.61 -13.54
N LEU A 65 -23.32 15.45 -14.02
CA LEU A 65 -22.62 14.52 -14.89
C LEU A 65 -23.23 14.44 -16.29
N GLY A 66 -24.25 15.27 -16.58
CA GLY A 66 -24.96 15.33 -17.84
C GLY A 66 -26.19 14.42 -17.92
N THR A 67 -26.85 14.44 -19.06
CA THR A 67 -28.03 13.61 -19.35
C THR A 67 -27.60 12.17 -19.69
N ARG A 68 -28.52 11.21 -19.54
CA ARG A 68 -28.32 9.82 -19.98
C ARG A 68 -27.83 9.72 -21.43
N THR A 69 -28.39 10.54 -22.32
CA THR A 69 -28.03 10.55 -23.74
C THR A 69 -26.58 10.98 -23.94
N GLU A 70 -26.13 12.01 -23.22
CA GLU A 70 -24.73 12.47 -23.28
C GLU A 70 -23.77 11.40 -22.73
N LYS A 71 -24.09 10.75 -21.60
CA LYS A 71 -23.28 9.66 -21.04
C LYS A 71 -23.20 8.45 -21.99
N GLN A 72 -24.32 8.06 -22.59
CA GLN A 72 -24.36 6.95 -23.55
C GLN A 72 -23.57 7.26 -24.82
N GLN A 73 -23.67 8.50 -25.33
CA GLN A 73 -22.91 8.93 -26.49
C GLN A 73 -21.41 8.89 -26.20
N LEU A 74 -20.97 9.43 -25.06
CA LEU A 74 -19.56 9.41 -24.64
C LEU A 74 -19.02 7.97 -24.56
N TYR A 75 -19.81 7.04 -24.02
CA TYR A 75 -19.47 5.63 -23.98
C TYR A 75 -19.28 5.01 -25.37
N GLN A 76 -20.20 5.28 -26.29
CA GLN A 76 -20.10 4.78 -27.67
C GLN A 76 -18.85 5.35 -28.36
N GLU A 77 -18.62 6.66 -28.23
CA GLU A 77 -17.42 7.32 -28.78
C GLU A 77 -16.13 6.72 -28.21
N ASN A 78 -16.11 6.40 -26.93
CA ASN A 78 -14.96 5.74 -26.31
C ASN A 78 -14.72 4.35 -26.88
N LEU A 79 -15.78 3.53 -26.99
CA LEU A 79 -15.69 2.18 -27.53
C LEU A 79 -15.30 2.16 -29.01
N GLU A 80 -15.85 3.09 -29.81
CA GLU A 80 -15.46 3.32 -31.20
C GLU A 80 -13.98 3.70 -31.31
N GLY A 81 -13.48 4.57 -30.44
CA GLY A 81 -12.06 4.91 -30.39
C GLY A 81 -11.15 3.70 -30.15
N CYS A 82 -11.56 2.76 -29.28
CA CYS A 82 -10.83 1.49 -29.09
C CYS A 82 -10.81 0.66 -30.38
N PHE A 83 -11.96 0.56 -31.08
CA PHE A 83 -12.07 -0.19 -32.33
C PHE A 83 -11.19 0.40 -33.44
N GLU A 84 -11.15 1.73 -33.55
CA GLU A 84 -10.33 2.43 -34.53
C GLU A 84 -8.84 2.24 -34.25
N PHE A 85 -8.42 2.32 -32.99
CA PHE A 85 -7.02 2.20 -32.59
C PHE A 85 -6.45 0.79 -32.84
N TYR A 86 -7.18 -0.27 -32.46
CA TYR A 86 -6.70 -1.65 -32.59
C TYR A 86 -7.13 -2.35 -33.90
N GLY A 87 -7.96 -1.72 -34.72
CA GLY A 87 -8.39 -2.25 -36.01
C GLY A 87 -9.68 -3.09 -35.96
N GLN A 88 -10.25 -3.31 -37.16
CA GLN A 88 -11.68 -3.56 -37.33
C GLN A 88 -12.17 -4.97 -36.97
N GLU A 89 -11.35 -6.03 -37.06
CA GLU A 89 -11.80 -7.40 -36.73
C GLU A 89 -11.20 -7.92 -35.40
N GLU A 90 -9.89 -8.14 -35.33
CA GLU A 90 -9.25 -8.69 -34.12
C GLU A 90 -9.18 -7.69 -32.96
N GLY A 91 -8.90 -6.40 -33.26
CA GLY A 91 -8.88 -5.32 -32.28
C GLY A 91 -10.26 -5.07 -31.69
N LYS A 92 -11.29 -5.00 -32.54
CA LYS A 92 -12.68 -4.88 -32.11
C LYS A 92 -13.14 -6.02 -31.20
N ALA A 93 -12.81 -7.26 -31.56
CA ALA A 93 -13.13 -8.42 -30.73
C ALA A 93 -12.47 -8.32 -29.35
N SER A 94 -11.24 -7.83 -29.28
CA SER A 94 -10.50 -7.63 -28.03
C SER A 94 -11.13 -6.53 -27.17
N CYS A 95 -11.46 -5.36 -27.74
CA CYS A 95 -12.17 -4.28 -27.04
C CYS A 95 -13.49 -4.76 -26.45
N MET A 96 -14.29 -5.50 -27.23
CA MET A 96 -15.55 -6.08 -26.77
C MET A 96 -15.37 -7.13 -25.67
N TYR A 97 -14.31 -7.93 -25.73
CA TYR A 97 -14.00 -8.92 -24.70
C TYR A 97 -13.72 -8.26 -23.35
N TYR A 98 -12.84 -7.25 -23.31
CA TYR A 98 -12.53 -6.55 -22.07
C TYR A 98 -13.72 -5.75 -21.53
N GLU A 99 -14.51 -5.16 -22.43
CA GLU A 99 -15.73 -4.47 -22.03
C GLU A 99 -16.75 -5.42 -21.41
N GLN A 100 -17.02 -6.56 -22.06
CA GLN A 100 -17.94 -7.55 -21.51
C GLN A 100 -17.42 -8.11 -20.18
N ALA A 101 -16.12 -8.40 -20.09
CA ALA A 101 -15.51 -8.87 -18.84
C ALA A 101 -15.64 -7.85 -17.70
N ARG A 102 -15.46 -6.55 -17.99
CA ARG A 102 -15.67 -5.46 -17.01
C ARG A 102 -17.12 -5.42 -16.53
N LEU A 103 -18.08 -5.46 -17.46
CA LEU A 103 -19.51 -5.44 -17.13
C LEU A 103 -19.91 -6.67 -16.30
N ASP A 104 -19.48 -7.87 -16.71
CA ASP A 104 -19.75 -9.12 -15.99
C ASP A 104 -19.16 -9.11 -14.58
N MET A 105 -17.99 -8.51 -14.40
CA MET A 105 -17.34 -8.37 -13.10
C MET A 105 -18.07 -7.34 -12.22
N ASN A 106 -18.47 -6.19 -12.77
CA ASN A 106 -19.26 -5.19 -12.05
C ASN A 106 -20.61 -5.73 -11.58
N LEU A 107 -21.21 -6.67 -12.32
CA LEU A 107 -22.46 -7.31 -11.93
C LEU A 107 -22.25 -8.37 -10.83
N ARG A 108 -21.25 -9.23 -10.97
CA ARG A 108 -21.08 -10.40 -10.10
C ARG A 108 -20.31 -10.09 -8.83
N GLN A 109 -19.24 -9.30 -8.92
CA GLN A 109 -18.28 -9.17 -7.82
C GLN A 109 -18.85 -8.42 -6.62
N PRO A 110 -19.48 -7.22 -6.74
CA PRO A 110 -20.00 -6.48 -5.58
C PRO A 110 -20.91 -7.29 -4.65
N GLN A 111 -21.87 -8.03 -5.24
CA GLN A 111 -22.81 -8.87 -4.48
C GLN A 111 -22.18 -10.13 -3.88
N SER A 112 -20.93 -10.43 -4.25
CA SER A 112 -20.16 -11.57 -3.81
C SER A 112 -19.18 -11.26 -2.68
N MET A 113 -19.05 -9.99 -2.29
CA MET A 113 -18.02 -9.55 -1.36
C MET A 113 -18.55 -9.18 0.02
N VAL A 114 -17.71 -9.39 1.02
CA VAL A 114 -17.94 -8.95 2.39
C VAL A 114 -17.63 -7.46 2.49
N ASN A 115 -18.61 -6.68 2.97
CA ASN A 115 -18.42 -5.26 3.21
C ASN A 115 -17.78 -5.02 4.59
N TYR A 116 -16.73 -4.22 4.64
CA TYR A 116 -15.99 -3.94 5.89
C TYR A 116 -16.51 -2.70 6.60
N THR A 117 -16.99 -1.72 5.84
CA THR A 117 -17.37 -0.40 6.33
C THR A 117 -18.78 -0.04 5.89
N LYS A 118 -19.30 1.08 6.41
CA LYS A 118 -20.69 1.48 6.16
C LYS A 118 -20.96 1.84 4.70
N ASN A 119 -20.08 2.62 4.07
CA ASN A 119 -20.27 3.16 2.72
C ASN A 119 -19.28 2.59 1.70
N GLY A 120 -18.24 1.88 2.14
CA GLY A 120 -17.21 1.32 1.27
C GLY A 120 -16.11 2.30 0.88
N PHE A 121 -16.17 3.57 1.28
CA PHE A 121 -15.10 4.54 1.04
C PHE A 121 -15.04 5.64 2.11
N VAL A 122 -13.90 6.31 2.20
CA VAL A 122 -13.69 7.52 3.00
C VAL A 122 -12.60 8.40 2.39
N LYS A 123 -12.74 9.72 2.49
CA LYS A 123 -11.69 10.69 2.15
C LYS A 123 -11.04 11.21 3.43
N ILE A 124 -9.72 11.16 3.49
CA ILE A 124 -8.91 11.74 4.57
C ILE A 124 -7.73 12.53 3.99
N ARG A 125 -6.91 13.12 4.85
CA ARG A 125 -5.60 13.67 4.47
C ARG A 125 -4.53 12.61 4.65
N ALA A 126 -3.58 12.56 3.71
CA ALA A 126 -2.38 11.74 3.87
C ALA A 126 -1.60 12.18 5.13
N PRO A 127 -0.99 11.24 5.87
CA PRO A 127 -0.10 11.57 6.98
C PRO A 127 1.00 12.54 6.55
N GLU A 128 1.24 13.58 7.34
CA GLU A 128 2.10 14.71 6.98
C GLU A 128 3.51 14.26 6.54
N GLN A 129 4.10 13.29 7.25
CA GLN A 129 5.42 12.75 6.92
C GLN A 129 5.47 12.16 5.51
N VAL A 130 4.50 11.31 5.16
CA VAL A 130 4.42 10.68 3.83
C VAL A 130 4.09 11.70 2.76
N TRP A 131 3.19 12.64 3.07
CA TRP A 131 2.84 13.70 2.13
C TRP A 131 4.05 14.56 1.76
N ASN A 132 4.87 14.95 2.74
CA ASN A 132 6.09 15.72 2.50
C ASN A 132 7.07 14.95 1.60
N MET A 133 7.29 13.65 1.85
CA MET A 133 8.15 12.82 1.01
C MET A 133 7.65 12.73 -0.44
N VAL A 134 6.34 12.53 -0.63
CA VAL A 134 5.71 12.47 -1.95
C VAL A 134 5.80 13.80 -2.68
N GLN A 135 5.60 14.91 -1.97
CA GLN A 135 5.68 16.24 -2.55
C GLN A 135 7.12 16.57 -2.99
N GLU A 136 8.12 16.25 -2.17
CA GLU A 136 9.54 16.43 -2.52
C GLU A 136 9.94 15.57 -3.71
N PHE A 137 9.54 14.29 -3.73
CA PHE A 137 9.76 13.39 -4.86
C PHE A 137 9.14 13.94 -6.14
N TRP A 138 7.87 14.37 -6.10
CA TRP A 138 7.18 14.90 -7.27
C TRP A 138 7.87 16.16 -7.81
N GLN A 139 8.23 17.11 -6.95
CA GLN A 139 8.91 18.33 -7.36
C GLN A 139 10.22 18.06 -8.13
N GLN A 140 10.96 17.04 -7.70
CA GLN A 140 12.23 16.64 -8.30
C GLN A 140 12.06 15.84 -9.59
N ASN A 141 10.94 15.14 -9.78
CA ASN A 141 10.80 14.13 -10.84
C ASN A 141 9.65 14.35 -11.83
N GLN A 142 8.79 15.35 -11.63
CA GLN A 142 7.62 15.62 -12.50
C GLN A 142 7.94 15.87 -13.98
N HIS A 143 9.22 16.09 -14.33
CA HIS A 143 9.67 16.25 -15.71
C HIS A 143 10.08 14.93 -16.38
N ASN A 144 10.24 13.85 -15.61
CA ASN A 144 10.64 12.53 -16.07
C ASN A 144 9.42 11.73 -16.55
N LEU A 145 8.73 12.25 -17.57
CA LEU A 145 7.49 11.67 -18.13
C LEU A 145 7.76 10.64 -19.24
N GLU A 146 8.93 10.01 -19.24
CA GLU A 146 9.40 9.22 -20.38
C GLU A 146 8.68 7.86 -20.53
N LEU A 147 8.04 7.39 -19.48
CA LEU A 147 7.30 6.13 -19.49
C LEU A 147 5.83 6.39 -19.79
N GLU A 148 5.37 5.90 -20.93
CA GLU A 148 3.96 5.68 -21.22
C GLU A 148 3.56 4.30 -20.66
N GLU A 149 2.41 4.23 -20.01
CA GLU A 149 1.89 2.97 -19.48
C GLU A 149 1.46 2.04 -20.62
N GLU A 150 1.99 0.81 -20.62
CA GLU A 150 1.62 -0.20 -21.61
C GLU A 150 0.32 -0.92 -21.20
N TRP A 151 -0.60 -1.02 -22.15
CA TRP A 151 -1.91 -1.65 -21.94
C TRP A 151 -2.07 -2.90 -22.81
N PRO A 152 -2.67 -3.99 -22.30
CA PRO A 152 -3.06 -5.13 -23.13
C PRO A 152 -3.98 -4.70 -24.28
N THR A 153 -3.81 -5.31 -25.45
CA THR A 153 -4.65 -5.05 -26.63
C THR A 153 -6.13 -5.12 -26.30
N GLY A 154 -6.87 -4.05 -26.58
CA GLY A 154 -8.31 -3.95 -26.34
C GLY A 154 -8.69 -3.61 -24.90
N ASN A 155 -7.74 -3.28 -24.01
CA ASN A 155 -8.08 -2.80 -22.68
C ASN A 155 -8.86 -1.47 -22.76
N ILE A 156 -10.03 -1.43 -22.14
CA ILE A 156 -10.95 -0.27 -22.18
C ILE A 156 -11.09 0.46 -20.83
N PHE A 157 -10.31 0.08 -19.82
CA PHE A 157 -10.41 0.67 -18.47
C PHE A 157 -9.94 2.13 -18.46
N VAL A 158 -8.99 2.46 -19.34
CA VAL A 158 -8.55 3.82 -19.62
C VAL A 158 -8.54 4.03 -21.12
N ASN A 159 -8.99 5.19 -21.58
CA ASN A 159 -9.03 5.58 -22.99
C ASN A 159 -7.64 6.00 -23.55
N HIS A 160 -6.64 5.17 -23.29
CA HIS A 160 -5.23 5.45 -23.55
C HIS A 160 -4.90 5.70 -25.03
N TRP A 161 -5.70 5.17 -25.97
CA TRP A 161 -5.59 5.49 -27.41
C TRP A 161 -5.87 6.96 -27.74
N LYS A 162 -6.63 7.66 -26.89
CA LYS A 162 -7.02 9.07 -27.05
C LYS A 162 -6.22 9.97 -26.11
N SER A 163 -6.01 9.53 -24.88
CA SER A 163 -5.25 10.24 -23.86
C SER A 163 -4.25 9.27 -23.23
N PRO A 164 -2.99 9.23 -23.73
CA PRO A 164 -1.93 8.41 -23.15
C PRO A 164 -1.77 8.68 -21.65
N VAL A 165 -1.29 7.67 -20.92
CA VAL A 165 -1.05 7.77 -19.47
C VAL A 165 0.45 7.70 -19.26
N ASN A 166 1.00 8.69 -18.55
CA ASN A 166 2.41 8.68 -18.16
C ASN A 166 2.59 8.15 -16.75
N PHE A 167 3.82 7.73 -16.46
CA PHE A 167 4.16 7.11 -15.20
C PHE A 167 5.53 7.57 -14.70
N VAL A 168 5.63 7.86 -13.40
CA VAL A 168 6.91 8.08 -12.71
C VAL A 168 7.08 6.99 -11.65
N ALA A 169 8.08 6.13 -11.83
CA ALA A 169 8.34 4.99 -10.96
C ALA A 169 8.89 5.46 -9.59
N ILE A 170 8.03 5.47 -8.58
CA ILE A 170 8.40 5.96 -7.23
C ILE A 170 9.46 5.08 -6.54
N ASP A 171 9.56 3.83 -6.98
CA ASP A 171 10.50 2.85 -6.47
C ASP A 171 11.79 2.75 -7.30
N ASP A 172 11.96 3.61 -8.31
CA ASP A 172 13.21 3.70 -9.06
C ASP A 172 14.29 4.39 -8.20
N PRO A 173 15.36 3.67 -7.79
CA PRO A 173 16.42 4.25 -6.97
C PRO A 173 17.33 5.21 -7.74
N THR A 174 17.19 5.30 -9.07
CA THR A 174 17.94 6.25 -9.89
C THR A 174 17.30 7.65 -9.89
N LEU A 175 16.03 7.76 -9.50
CA LEU A 175 15.33 9.03 -9.36
C LEU A 175 15.66 9.69 -8.00
N PRO A 176 15.94 10.99 -7.96
CA PRO A 176 16.10 11.73 -6.71
C PRO A 176 14.91 11.55 -5.76
N GLY A 177 15.16 11.03 -4.55
CA GLY A 177 14.12 10.73 -3.57
C GLY A 177 13.26 9.49 -3.88
N GLY A 178 13.52 8.79 -4.99
CA GLY A 178 12.89 7.52 -5.35
C GLY A 178 13.53 6.32 -4.67
N GLY A 179 12.89 5.16 -4.80
CA GLY A 179 13.36 3.90 -4.25
C GLY A 179 12.51 3.37 -3.09
N ASN A 180 13.04 2.35 -2.41
CA ASN A 180 12.28 1.61 -1.40
C ASN A 180 11.89 2.42 -0.17
N ILE A 181 12.62 3.50 0.17
CA ILE A 181 12.32 4.34 1.34
C ILE A 181 10.95 5.01 1.18
N ILE A 182 10.74 5.75 0.08
CA ILE A 182 9.47 6.41 -0.19
C ILE A 182 8.35 5.40 -0.47
N LYS A 183 8.66 4.31 -1.19
CA LYS A 183 7.73 3.22 -1.45
C LYS A 183 7.18 2.64 -0.15
N THR A 184 8.08 2.24 0.76
CA THR A 184 7.71 1.64 2.06
C THR A 184 6.94 2.62 2.94
N ALA A 185 7.35 3.90 2.94
CA ALA A 185 6.66 4.92 3.72
C ALA A 185 5.19 5.10 3.27
N ILE A 186 4.96 5.21 1.96
CA ILE A 186 3.59 5.27 1.39
C ILE A 186 2.82 4.00 1.72
N TRP A 187 3.48 2.84 1.55
CA TRP A 187 2.87 1.55 1.78
C TRP A 187 2.39 1.39 3.22
N ASN A 188 3.25 1.66 4.20
CA ASN A 188 2.93 1.54 5.62
C ASN A 188 1.84 2.53 6.03
N ALA A 189 1.90 3.79 5.58
CA ALA A 189 0.87 4.76 5.88
C ALA A 189 -0.51 4.36 5.33
N ALA A 190 -0.56 3.85 4.09
CA ALA A 190 -1.80 3.35 3.51
C ALA A 190 -2.32 2.12 4.28
N ARG A 191 -1.41 1.19 4.65
CA ARG A 191 -1.74 0.00 5.43
C ARG A 191 -2.35 0.36 6.78
N ASP A 192 -1.62 1.12 7.61
CA ASP A 192 -2.07 1.49 8.96
C ASP A 192 -3.45 2.17 8.93
N THR A 193 -3.66 3.04 7.94
CA THR A 193 -4.93 3.74 7.77
C THR A 193 -6.05 2.79 7.35
N LEU A 194 -5.79 1.88 6.40
CA LEU A 194 -6.77 0.88 5.95
C LEU A 194 -7.10 -0.12 7.04
N GLU A 195 -6.10 -0.59 7.81
CA GLU A 195 -6.31 -1.51 8.92
C GLU A 195 -7.18 -0.86 10.00
N GLN A 196 -6.90 0.39 10.36
CA GLN A 196 -7.70 1.14 11.31
C GLN A 196 -9.13 1.37 10.81
N TRP A 197 -9.31 1.66 9.52
CA TRP A 197 -10.61 1.97 8.94
C TRP A 197 -11.50 0.73 8.75
N THR A 198 -10.91 -0.39 8.31
CA THR A 198 -11.63 -1.63 8.01
C THR A 198 -11.74 -2.57 9.21
N GLY A 199 -10.85 -2.45 10.20
CA GLY A 199 -10.75 -3.39 11.31
C GLY A 199 -10.09 -4.72 10.94
N TYR A 200 -9.37 -4.80 9.82
CA TYR A 200 -8.69 -6.01 9.34
C TYR A 200 -7.20 -5.77 9.13
N THR A 201 -6.39 -6.80 9.36
CA THR A 201 -4.99 -6.83 8.93
C THR A 201 -4.91 -6.93 7.40
N MET A 202 -3.92 -6.25 6.83
CA MET A 202 -3.77 -6.10 5.38
C MET A 202 -2.47 -6.72 4.89
N ALA A 203 -2.56 -7.53 3.85
CA ALA A 203 -1.44 -8.00 3.06
C ALA A 203 -1.21 -7.12 1.84
N ASP A 204 0.06 -6.97 1.50
CA ASP A 204 0.54 -6.14 0.42
C ASP A 204 0.21 -6.78 -0.94
N CYS A 205 -0.47 -6.05 -1.83
CA CYS A 205 -0.68 -6.51 -3.21
C CYS A 205 0.17 -5.73 -4.21
N SER A 206 -0.09 -4.43 -4.35
CA SER A 206 0.61 -3.61 -5.34
C SER A 206 0.62 -2.14 -4.92
N LEU A 207 1.71 -1.48 -5.27
CA LEU A 207 1.85 -0.03 -5.22
C LEU A 207 2.38 0.40 -6.58
N TYR A 208 1.57 1.18 -7.28
CA TYR A 208 1.94 1.80 -8.53
C TYR A 208 2.58 3.16 -8.21
N GLY A 209 3.66 3.51 -8.90
CA GLY A 209 4.24 4.85 -8.90
C GLY A 209 3.23 5.94 -9.30
N VAL A 210 3.73 7.15 -9.57
CA VAL A 210 2.85 8.28 -9.87
C VAL A 210 2.30 8.13 -11.29
N ARG A 211 1.04 7.74 -11.40
CA ARG A 211 0.32 7.64 -12.67
C ARG A 211 -0.32 8.98 -13.00
N ILE A 212 -0.13 9.45 -14.23
CA ILE A 212 -0.47 10.79 -14.69
C ILE A 212 -1.46 10.68 -15.84
N TYR A 213 -2.67 11.17 -15.59
CA TYR A 213 -3.74 11.28 -16.57
C TYR A 213 -3.73 12.68 -17.18
N HIS A 214 -3.92 12.77 -18.49
CA HIS A 214 -3.91 14.02 -19.24
C HIS A 214 -5.32 14.44 -19.67
N GLU A 215 -5.41 15.59 -20.33
CA GLU A 215 -6.65 16.12 -20.89
C GLU A 215 -7.43 15.05 -21.68
N ASN A 216 -8.74 14.97 -21.44
CA ASN A 216 -9.66 13.98 -21.99
C ASN A 216 -9.49 12.54 -21.50
N ALA A 217 -8.65 12.28 -20.50
CA ALA A 217 -8.61 10.98 -19.86
C ALA A 217 -9.97 10.59 -19.26
N ILE A 218 -10.36 9.32 -19.43
CA ILE A 218 -11.56 8.69 -18.89
C ILE A 218 -11.15 7.38 -18.25
N LEU A 219 -11.66 7.11 -17.05
CA LEU A 219 -11.52 5.81 -16.38
C LEU A 219 -12.90 5.16 -16.33
N ALA A 220 -13.07 4.06 -17.04
CA ALA A 220 -14.34 3.34 -17.08
C ALA A 220 -14.67 2.82 -15.66
N PRO A 221 -15.92 2.96 -15.17
CA PRO A 221 -16.29 2.45 -13.85
C PRO A 221 -16.09 0.95 -13.72
N HIS A 222 -15.39 0.52 -12.69
CA HIS A 222 -15.06 -0.87 -12.45
C HIS A 222 -14.97 -1.18 -10.96
N VAL A 223 -14.96 -2.47 -10.65
CA VAL A 223 -14.37 -2.99 -9.42
C VAL A 223 -12.96 -3.50 -9.73
N ASP A 224 -12.09 -3.52 -8.72
CA ASP A 224 -10.75 -4.06 -8.90
C ASP A 224 -10.76 -5.58 -8.95
N ARG A 225 -9.83 -6.16 -9.71
CA ARG A 225 -9.63 -7.61 -9.76
C ARG A 225 -9.10 -8.14 -8.43
N LEU A 226 -9.57 -9.31 -8.01
CA LEU A 226 -9.00 -9.97 -6.82
C LEU A 226 -7.51 -10.33 -7.03
N PRO A 227 -6.67 -10.25 -5.98
CA PRO A 227 -7.01 -9.97 -4.58
C PRO A 227 -6.93 -8.48 -4.16
N LEU A 228 -7.08 -7.53 -5.10
CA LEU A 228 -7.07 -6.09 -4.78
C LEU A 228 -8.40 -5.68 -4.12
N VAL A 229 -8.46 -5.78 -2.80
CA VAL A 229 -9.71 -5.74 -2.03
C VAL A 229 -9.93 -4.41 -1.33
N ALA A 230 -8.89 -3.91 -0.66
CA ALA A 230 -8.88 -2.61 -0.01
C ALA A 230 -7.78 -1.75 -0.64
N SER A 231 -8.12 -0.53 -1.03
CA SER A 231 -7.25 0.29 -1.85
C SER A 231 -7.21 1.73 -1.39
N ALA A 232 -6.15 2.44 -1.76
CA ALA A 232 -5.96 3.84 -1.48
C ALA A 232 -5.49 4.61 -2.73
N ILE A 233 -6.04 5.80 -2.93
CA ILE A 233 -5.61 6.77 -3.95
C ILE A 233 -5.08 8.01 -3.26
N LEU A 234 -3.80 8.30 -3.46
CA LEU A 234 -3.17 9.54 -3.02
C LEU A 234 -3.08 10.50 -4.20
N ASN A 235 -3.70 11.68 -4.08
CA ASN A 235 -3.53 12.75 -5.07
C ASN A 235 -2.18 13.44 -4.86
N VAL A 236 -1.30 13.34 -5.84
CA VAL A 236 0.06 13.88 -5.78
C VAL A 236 0.09 15.32 -6.28
N ALA A 237 -0.53 15.56 -7.43
CA ALA A 237 -0.56 16.87 -8.07
C ALA A 237 -1.69 16.90 -9.09
N GLN A 238 -2.22 18.09 -9.35
CA GLN A 238 -3.21 18.27 -10.40
C GLN A 238 -3.14 19.69 -10.96
N ASP A 239 -3.46 19.81 -12.24
CA ASP A 239 -3.77 21.07 -12.88
C ASP A 239 -4.99 20.87 -13.77
N VAL A 240 -6.15 21.16 -13.17
CA VAL A 240 -7.47 20.90 -13.73
C VAL A 240 -8.26 22.21 -13.78
N ASP A 241 -9.03 22.41 -14.85
CA ASP A 241 -9.86 23.61 -15.03
C ASP A 241 -11.11 23.55 -14.13
N GLU A 242 -11.58 22.34 -13.86
CA GLU A 242 -12.68 22.01 -12.95
C GLU A 242 -12.38 20.69 -12.23
N PRO A 243 -13.00 20.41 -11.06
CA PRO A 243 -12.79 19.14 -10.39
C PRO A 243 -13.08 17.96 -11.31
N TRP A 244 -12.12 17.03 -11.38
CA TRP A 244 -12.33 15.72 -11.97
C TRP A 244 -12.61 14.75 -10.82
N PRO A 245 -13.87 14.40 -10.51
CA PRO A 245 -14.20 13.58 -9.35
C PRO A 245 -13.98 12.09 -9.61
N LEU A 246 -13.70 11.34 -8.54
CA LEU A 246 -13.86 9.88 -8.52
C LEU A 246 -15.34 9.61 -8.24
N GLU A 247 -16.03 9.01 -9.21
CA GLU A 247 -17.39 8.53 -9.00
C GLU A 247 -17.32 7.14 -8.34
N VAL A 248 -18.06 6.96 -7.24
CA VAL A 248 -18.13 5.72 -6.48
C VAL A 248 -19.58 5.36 -6.20
N ILE A 249 -19.97 4.12 -6.46
CA ILE A 249 -21.27 3.58 -6.03
C ILE A 249 -21.06 2.92 -4.68
N GLY A 250 -21.44 3.63 -3.63
CA GLY A 250 -21.24 3.17 -2.27
C GLY A 250 -22.18 2.01 -1.90
N HIS A 251 -21.95 1.44 -0.72
CA HIS A 251 -22.81 0.38 -0.16
C HIS A 251 -24.25 0.83 0.11
N ASP A 252 -24.50 2.14 0.12
CA ASP A 252 -25.82 2.74 0.14
C ASP A 252 -26.54 2.71 -1.22
N GLN A 253 -25.91 2.12 -2.23
CA GLN A 253 -26.39 1.99 -3.61
C GLN A 253 -26.58 3.32 -4.32
N ARG A 254 -25.89 4.38 -3.87
CA ARG A 254 -25.91 5.70 -4.48
C ARG A 254 -24.57 6.01 -5.10
N ALA A 255 -24.56 6.76 -6.20
CA ALA A 255 -23.32 7.29 -6.75
C ALA A 255 -22.90 8.57 -5.99
N HIS A 256 -21.63 8.63 -5.65
CA HIS A 256 -20.99 9.72 -4.92
C HIS A 256 -19.83 10.25 -5.75
N ASN A 257 -19.76 11.57 -5.94
CA ASN A 257 -18.65 12.23 -6.62
C ASN A 257 -17.66 12.75 -5.58
N ILE A 258 -16.48 12.15 -5.52
CA ILE A 258 -15.45 12.50 -4.55
C ILE A 258 -14.40 13.35 -5.24
N THR A 259 -14.38 14.64 -4.90
CA THR A 259 -13.34 15.58 -5.34
C THR A 259 -12.10 15.47 -4.46
N MET A 260 -10.93 15.68 -5.07
CA MET A 260 -9.63 15.62 -4.40
C MET A 260 -8.80 16.88 -4.67
N VAL A 261 -7.96 17.23 -3.71
CA VAL A 261 -6.84 18.16 -3.87
C VAL A 261 -5.52 17.47 -3.49
N PRO A 262 -4.35 17.98 -3.91
CA PRO A 262 -3.06 17.38 -3.57
C PRO A 262 -2.90 17.08 -2.07
N GLY A 263 -2.53 15.84 -1.78
CA GLY A 263 -2.38 15.23 -0.45
C GLY A 263 -3.67 14.68 0.17
N ASP A 264 -4.79 14.71 -0.55
CA ASP A 264 -5.96 13.92 -0.16
C ASP A 264 -5.68 12.44 -0.41
N LEU A 265 -6.14 11.61 0.52
CA LEU A 265 -6.07 10.16 0.45
C LEU A 265 -7.50 9.62 0.50
N ILE A 266 -7.93 8.98 -0.58
CA ILE A 266 -9.19 8.22 -0.60
C ILE A 266 -8.86 6.78 -0.25
N LEU A 267 -9.57 6.22 0.73
CA LEU A 267 -9.58 4.79 1.03
C LEU A 267 -10.88 4.20 0.53
N TYR A 268 -10.84 3.01 -0.06
CA TYR A 268 -12.03 2.40 -0.61
C TYR A 268 -11.93 0.88 -0.72
N GLU A 269 -13.07 0.21 -0.56
CA GLU A 269 -13.25 -1.23 -0.74
C GLU A 269 -13.39 -1.55 -2.23
N SER A 270 -12.27 -1.50 -2.95
CA SER A 270 -12.20 -1.57 -4.41
C SER A 270 -12.84 -2.80 -5.05
N HIS A 271 -12.90 -3.92 -4.32
CA HIS A 271 -13.56 -5.16 -4.76
C HIS A 271 -15.10 -5.10 -4.74
N SER A 272 -15.69 -4.31 -3.83
CA SER A 272 -17.11 -4.33 -3.50
C SER A 272 -17.87 -3.08 -3.95
N ILE A 273 -17.17 -2.00 -4.28
CA ILE A 273 -17.77 -0.77 -4.82
C ILE A 273 -17.29 -0.47 -6.24
N ILE A 274 -18.22 -0.15 -7.12
CA ILE A 274 -17.90 0.28 -8.48
C ILE A 274 -17.36 1.71 -8.40
N HIS A 275 -16.20 1.95 -9.01
CA HIS A 275 -15.54 3.24 -8.98
C HIS A 275 -14.90 3.58 -10.33
N GLY A 276 -14.80 4.86 -10.65
CA GLY A 276 -14.19 5.30 -11.89
C GLY A 276 -14.20 6.82 -12.06
N ARG A 277 -13.76 7.28 -13.23
CA ARG A 277 -13.81 8.69 -13.62
C ARG A 277 -14.44 8.75 -15.01
N PRO A 278 -15.77 8.63 -15.09
CA PRO A 278 -16.46 8.39 -16.35
C PRO A 278 -16.57 9.62 -17.27
N PHE A 279 -15.97 10.73 -16.86
CA PHE A 279 -16.01 12.00 -17.57
C PHE A 279 -14.60 12.34 -18.05
N PRO A 280 -14.46 13.03 -19.19
CA PRO A 280 -13.14 13.47 -19.64
C PRO A 280 -12.54 14.46 -18.65
N LEU A 281 -11.26 14.26 -18.30
CA LEU A 281 -10.48 15.25 -17.57
C LEU A 281 -10.46 16.57 -18.35
N LYS A 282 -10.83 17.68 -17.69
CA LYS A 282 -10.68 19.04 -18.23
C LYS A 282 -9.54 19.77 -17.52
N GLY A 283 -8.55 20.18 -18.30
CA GLY A 283 -7.30 20.77 -17.82
C GLY A 283 -6.10 19.94 -18.27
N ARG A 284 -4.93 20.21 -17.69
CA ARG A 284 -3.67 19.66 -18.17
C ARG A 284 -3.40 18.24 -17.68
N PHE A 285 -3.51 18.00 -16.36
CA PHE A 285 -3.23 16.67 -15.81
C PHE A 285 -3.79 16.44 -14.40
N MET A 286 -3.88 15.17 -14.01
CA MET A 286 -4.05 14.72 -12.63
C MET A 286 -3.11 13.53 -12.35
N ALA A 287 -2.33 13.63 -11.28
CA ALA A 287 -1.28 12.67 -10.90
C ALA A 287 -1.62 12.00 -9.58
N ASN A 288 -1.71 10.67 -9.58
CA ASN A 288 -2.12 9.88 -8.42
C ASN A 288 -1.19 8.69 -8.18
N VAL A 289 -1.05 8.28 -6.92
CA VAL A 289 -0.48 6.99 -6.51
C VAL A 289 -1.61 6.05 -6.11
N PHE A 290 -1.55 4.80 -6.56
CA PHE A 290 -2.54 3.76 -6.28
C PHE A 290 -1.88 2.65 -5.47
N ILE A 291 -2.48 2.30 -4.33
CA ILE A 291 -2.00 1.28 -3.41
C ILE A 291 -3.13 0.29 -3.15
N HIS A 292 -2.84 -1.01 -3.17
CA HIS A 292 -3.82 -2.08 -3.04
C HIS A 292 -3.38 -3.14 -2.03
N PHE A 293 -4.36 -3.69 -1.32
CA PHE A 293 -4.18 -4.65 -0.24
C PHE A 293 -5.23 -5.76 -0.25
N GLU A 294 -4.86 -6.89 0.33
CA GLU A 294 -5.71 -8.05 0.59
C GLU A 294 -5.95 -8.20 2.10
N PRO A 295 -7.19 -8.13 2.61
CA PRO A 295 -7.50 -8.42 4.00
C PRO A 295 -7.18 -9.87 4.36
N VAL A 296 -6.57 -10.08 5.53
CA VAL A 296 -6.15 -11.41 5.98
C VAL A 296 -6.90 -11.88 7.23
N ALA A 297 -7.04 -11.02 8.24
CA ALA A 297 -7.75 -11.37 9.48
C ALA A 297 -8.34 -10.13 10.19
N PRO A 298 -9.41 -10.26 10.99
CA PRO A 298 -9.88 -9.15 11.82
C PRO A 298 -8.87 -8.76 12.92
N LEU A 299 -8.78 -7.48 13.25
CA LEU A 299 -7.89 -6.97 14.31
C LEU A 299 -8.35 -7.34 15.73
N SER A 300 -9.65 -7.49 15.96
CA SER A 300 -10.24 -7.67 17.29
C SER A 300 -10.48 -9.13 17.69
N GLU A 301 -10.32 -10.09 16.78
CA GLU A 301 -10.61 -11.51 17.02
C GLU A 301 -9.30 -12.32 16.90
N PRO A 302 -8.80 -12.95 17.99
CA PRO A 302 -7.55 -13.69 17.96
C PRO A 302 -7.63 -15.01 17.17
N ASN A 303 -8.82 -15.37 16.67
CA ASN A 303 -9.04 -16.55 15.84
C ASN A 303 -10.38 -16.41 15.09
N PRO A 304 -10.42 -15.76 13.92
CA PRO A 304 -11.58 -15.89 13.06
C PRO A 304 -11.74 -17.38 12.72
N VAL A 305 -12.94 -17.92 12.91
CA VAL A 305 -13.31 -19.24 12.40
C VAL A 305 -13.43 -19.12 10.88
N PHE A 306 -12.30 -18.95 10.19
CA PHE A 306 -12.25 -19.15 8.75
C PHE A 306 -12.18 -20.65 8.53
N THR A 307 -13.29 -21.24 8.10
CA THR A 307 -13.42 -22.68 7.85
C THR A 307 -12.68 -23.14 6.58
N GLY A 308 -11.58 -22.46 6.23
CA GLY A 308 -10.39 -23.09 5.66
C GLY A 308 -10.32 -23.33 4.16
N ASP A 309 -11.14 -22.69 3.32
CA ASP A 309 -11.03 -22.84 1.85
C ASP A 309 -11.19 -21.54 1.03
N LEU A 310 -11.85 -20.51 1.56
CA LEU A 310 -12.13 -19.24 0.86
C LEU A 310 -11.48 -18.06 1.59
N PRO A 311 -11.16 -16.98 0.86
CA PRO A 311 -10.65 -15.75 1.46
C PRO A 311 -11.70 -15.06 2.33
N PRO A 312 -11.26 -14.21 3.28
CA PRO A 312 -12.14 -13.54 4.25
C PRO A 312 -13.07 -12.49 3.63
N TYR A 313 -12.78 -12.04 2.41
CA TYR A 313 -13.56 -11.07 1.65
C TYR A 313 -14.64 -11.69 0.76
N LEU A 314 -14.65 -13.01 0.56
CA LEU A 314 -15.56 -13.67 -0.39
C LEU A 314 -16.72 -14.36 0.33
N ILE A 315 -17.96 -14.02 -0.06
CA ILE A 315 -19.18 -14.63 0.49
C ILE A 315 -19.33 -16.07 -0.06
N PRO A 316 -19.48 -17.09 0.81
CA PRO A 316 -19.76 -18.46 0.37
C PRO A 316 -21.09 -18.59 -0.39
N ASN A 317 -21.10 -19.44 -1.41
CA ASN A 317 -22.16 -19.69 -2.39
C ASN A 317 -22.55 -18.47 -3.24
N SER A 318 -21.67 -17.48 -3.35
CA SER A 318 -21.93 -16.28 -4.14
C SER A 318 -21.53 -16.44 -5.63
N PRO A 319 -22.01 -15.59 -6.55
CA PRO A 319 -21.70 -15.68 -7.98
C PRO A 319 -20.21 -15.67 -8.37
N GLU A 320 -19.35 -15.02 -7.57
CA GLU A 320 -17.90 -14.97 -7.79
C GLU A 320 -17.18 -16.23 -7.30
N GLU A 321 -17.74 -17.00 -6.36
CA GLU A 321 -17.06 -18.16 -5.79
C GLU A 321 -16.62 -19.20 -6.85
N PRO A 322 -17.47 -19.62 -7.82
CA PRO A 322 -17.05 -20.56 -8.85
C PRO A 322 -15.90 -20.04 -9.72
N VAL A 323 -15.88 -18.73 -10.00
CA VAL A 323 -14.81 -18.08 -10.78
C VAL A 323 -13.53 -18.06 -9.97
N TRP A 324 -13.61 -17.66 -8.70
CA TRP A 324 -12.49 -17.64 -7.78
C TRP A 324 -11.89 -19.04 -7.57
N ARG A 325 -12.71 -20.07 -7.34
CA ARG A 325 -12.24 -21.47 -7.17
C ARG A 325 -11.57 -22.02 -8.43
N LYS A 326 -12.04 -21.64 -9.62
CA LYS A 326 -11.39 -22.02 -10.87
C LYS A 326 -9.97 -21.44 -10.98
N ALA A 327 -9.78 -20.20 -10.50
CA ALA A 327 -8.46 -19.56 -10.44
C ALA A 327 -7.61 -20.09 -9.27
N ASN A 328 -8.23 -20.57 -8.20
CA ASN A 328 -7.58 -21.02 -6.96
C ASN A 328 -7.95 -22.47 -6.60
N PRO A 329 -7.50 -23.47 -7.39
CA PRO A 329 -7.91 -24.87 -7.22
C PRO A 329 -7.42 -25.52 -5.91
N HIS A 330 -6.47 -24.89 -5.23
CA HIS A 330 -5.89 -25.37 -3.96
C HIS A 330 -6.48 -24.67 -2.73
N GLY A 331 -7.52 -23.84 -2.91
CA GLY A 331 -8.11 -23.07 -1.83
C GLY A 331 -7.29 -21.82 -1.49
N TRP A 332 -7.77 -21.06 -0.51
CA TRP A 332 -7.14 -19.82 -0.10
C TRP A 332 -6.09 -20.10 0.97
N HIS A 333 -4.95 -19.43 0.85
CA HIS A 333 -3.90 -19.42 1.86
C HIS A 333 -3.62 -17.97 2.20
N ALA A 334 -3.72 -17.64 3.49
CA ALA A 334 -3.36 -16.31 3.98
C ALA A 334 -1.95 -15.94 3.53
N VAL A 335 -1.82 -14.82 2.82
CA VAL A 335 -0.51 -14.19 2.59
C VAL A 335 0.06 -13.85 3.97
N GLN A 336 1.24 -14.38 4.30
CA GLN A 336 1.86 -14.11 5.59
C GLN A 336 2.17 -12.61 5.69
N THR A 337 1.38 -11.89 6.50
CA THR A 337 1.61 -10.48 6.86
C THR A 337 2.55 -10.33 8.05
N ALA A 338 2.94 -11.45 8.67
CA ALA A 338 3.93 -11.46 9.73
C ALA A 338 5.35 -11.49 9.11
N PRO A 339 6.37 -10.91 9.79
CA PRO A 339 7.75 -11.33 9.56
C PRO A 339 7.77 -12.86 9.51
N PRO A 340 8.52 -13.48 8.57
CA PRO A 340 8.41 -14.91 8.33
C PRO A 340 8.48 -15.70 9.64
N ALA A 341 7.75 -16.82 9.73
CA ALA A 341 7.60 -17.59 10.97
C ALA A 341 8.93 -18.06 11.61
N ASP A 342 10.03 -17.87 10.88
CA ASP A 342 11.40 -18.00 11.35
C ASP A 342 11.93 -16.74 12.05
N GLY A 343 11.14 -15.73 12.43
CA GLY A 343 11.63 -14.53 13.13
C GLY A 343 12.55 -13.62 12.30
N THR A 344 12.64 -13.81 10.99
CA THR A 344 13.39 -12.90 10.11
C THR A 344 12.70 -11.53 10.06
N THR A 345 13.49 -10.47 10.18
CA THR A 345 13.02 -9.07 10.15
C THR A 345 13.31 -8.41 8.82
N GLU A 346 12.79 -7.21 8.60
CA GLU A 346 13.08 -6.37 7.43
C GLU A 346 14.58 -6.14 7.29
N ALA A 347 15.33 -6.03 8.40
CA ALA A 347 16.79 -5.92 8.36
C ALA A 347 17.46 -7.21 7.83
N HIS A 348 16.92 -8.40 8.13
CA HIS A 348 17.40 -9.65 7.52
C HIS A 348 17.13 -9.65 6.01
N HIS A 349 15.91 -9.31 5.60
CA HIS A 349 15.53 -9.27 4.19
C HIS A 349 16.38 -8.29 3.39
N MET A 350 16.55 -7.05 3.88
CA MET A 350 17.38 -6.04 3.21
C MET A 350 18.84 -6.47 3.10
N THR A 351 19.35 -7.18 4.11
CA THR A 351 20.71 -7.72 4.07
C THR A 351 20.86 -8.82 3.03
N VAL A 352 19.90 -9.76 2.95
CA VAL A 352 19.90 -10.83 1.93
C VAL A 352 19.77 -10.27 0.52
N LEU A 353 18.91 -9.27 0.34
CA LEU A 353 18.71 -8.56 -0.93
C LEU A 353 19.87 -7.59 -1.26
N GLN A 354 20.79 -7.37 -0.32
CA GLN A 354 21.93 -6.46 -0.42
C GLN A 354 21.54 -4.99 -0.66
N ASP A 355 20.40 -4.59 -0.13
CA ASP A 355 19.86 -3.23 -0.21
C ASP A 355 20.44 -2.35 0.92
N ILE A 356 21.67 -1.87 0.71
CA ILE A 356 22.43 -1.10 1.70
C ILE A 356 21.73 0.21 2.08
N GLN A 357 21.13 0.90 1.13
CA GLN A 357 20.54 2.22 1.39
C GLN A 357 19.25 2.10 2.20
N THR A 358 18.43 1.09 1.90
CA THR A 358 17.22 0.85 2.69
C THR A 358 17.55 0.28 4.06
N LEU A 359 18.55 -0.61 4.16
CA LEU A 359 19.04 -1.09 5.44
C LEU A 359 19.57 0.07 6.30
N ARG A 360 20.30 1.02 5.69
CA ARG A 360 20.79 2.23 6.37
C ARG A 360 19.64 3.04 6.99
N ALA A 361 18.66 3.39 6.17
CA ALA A 361 17.51 4.18 6.62
C ALA A 361 16.68 3.43 7.68
N LEU A 362 16.51 2.12 7.52
CA LEU A 362 15.82 1.28 8.50
C LEU A 362 16.53 1.34 9.86
N LEU A 363 17.86 1.24 9.88
CA LEU A 363 18.64 1.26 11.12
C LEU A 363 18.70 2.65 11.78
N ASP A 364 18.57 3.73 11.01
CA ASP A 364 18.45 5.08 11.55
C ASP A 364 17.17 5.28 12.37
N VAL A 365 16.06 4.65 11.93
CA VAL A 365 14.76 4.76 12.60
C VAL A 365 14.59 3.66 13.65
N HIS A 366 15.07 2.45 13.36
CA HIS A 366 14.88 1.24 14.16
C HIS A 366 16.22 0.53 14.43
N PRO A 367 17.14 1.14 15.20
CA PRO A 367 18.50 0.61 15.42
C PRO A 367 18.51 -0.76 16.10
N HIS A 368 17.46 -1.08 16.88
CA HIS A 368 17.31 -2.39 17.52
C HIS A 368 17.25 -3.56 16.52
N LEU A 369 16.87 -3.31 15.26
CA LEU A 369 16.78 -4.34 14.23
C LEU A 369 18.15 -4.89 13.79
N ALA A 370 19.26 -4.16 14.00
CA ALA A 370 20.62 -4.66 13.72
C ALA A 370 20.97 -5.91 14.53
N ASN A 371 20.30 -6.10 15.68
CA ASN A 371 20.52 -7.20 16.61
C ASN A 371 19.32 -8.14 16.74
N ALA A 372 18.27 -7.96 15.92
CA ALA A 372 17.13 -8.86 15.90
C ALA A 372 17.60 -10.27 15.53
N LYS A 373 17.01 -11.29 16.17
CA LYS A 373 17.33 -12.69 15.92
C LYS A 373 16.20 -13.42 15.23
N ASP A 374 16.52 -14.14 14.17
CA ASP A 374 15.65 -15.15 13.57
C ASP A 374 15.57 -16.42 14.46
N ALA A 375 14.83 -17.43 14.01
CA ALA A 375 14.53 -18.68 14.69
C ALA A 375 15.74 -19.62 14.71
N ASN A 376 16.73 -19.37 13.87
CA ASN A 376 18.04 -20.01 13.91
C ASN A 376 19.02 -19.21 14.79
N GLY A 377 18.59 -18.10 15.38
CA GLY A 377 19.41 -17.19 16.17
C GLY A 377 20.32 -16.29 15.32
N TRP A 378 20.10 -16.23 14.01
CA TRP A 378 20.85 -15.38 13.09
C TRP A 378 20.42 -13.94 13.27
N THR A 379 21.36 -13.03 13.06
CA THR A 379 21.13 -11.58 13.03
C THR A 379 21.38 -11.09 11.61
N PRO A 380 20.98 -9.86 11.26
CA PRO A 380 21.36 -9.27 9.98
C PRO A 380 22.88 -9.30 9.75
N LEU A 381 23.69 -9.16 10.81
CA LEU A 381 25.16 -9.25 10.68
C LEU A 381 25.64 -10.66 10.27
N HIS A 382 24.97 -11.73 10.71
CA HIS A 382 25.26 -13.08 10.23
C HIS A 382 24.93 -13.23 8.72
N GLU A 383 23.83 -12.62 8.26
CA GLU A 383 23.45 -12.59 6.84
C GLU A 383 24.43 -11.78 5.98
N ALA A 384 24.91 -10.64 6.49
CA ALA A 384 25.90 -9.81 5.80
C ALA A 384 27.22 -10.56 5.60
N VAL A 385 27.65 -11.31 6.63
CA VAL A 385 28.84 -12.16 6.54
C VAL A 385 28.63 -13.31 5.53
N ARG A 386 27.46 -13.95 5.54
CA ARG A 386 27.12 -15.03 4.59
C ARG A 386 27.11 -14.54 3.13
N THR A 387 26.65 -13.32 2.88
CA THR A 387 26.64 -12.69 1.56
C THR A 387 28.00 -12.11 1.14
N LYS A 388 28.99 -12.08 2.05
CA LYS A 388 30.38 -11.62 1.81
C LYS A 388 30.49 -10.15 1.41
N ARG A 389 29.49 -9.35 1.75
CA ARG A 389 29.40 -7.93 1.43
C ARG A 389 29.95 -7.10 2.59
N GLY A 390 31.22 -6.70 2.48
CA GLY A 390 31.90 -5.93 3.53
C GLY A 390 31.25 -4.59 3.83
N ASP A 391 30.64 -3.95 2.84
CA ASP A 391 29.86 -2.73 2.98
C ASP A 391 28.59 -2.90 3.82
N LEU A 392 27.90 -4.05 3.75
CA LEU A 392 26.80 -4.39 4.66
C LEU A 392 27.29 -4.67 6.09
N VAL A 393 28.45 -5.32 6.22
CA VAL A 393 29.07 -5.59 7.52
C VAL A 393 29.45 -4.27 8.21
N GLU A 394 30.14 -3.38 7.50
CA GLU A 394 30.50 -2.05 8.01
C GLU A 394 29.27 -1.24 8.41
N LEU A 395 28.23 -1.20 7.56
CA LEU A 395 26.97 -0.51 7.85
C LEU A 395 26.32 -1.02 9.15
N LEU A 396 26.15 -2.34 9.26
CA LEU A 396 25.49 -2.95 10.41
C LEU A 396 26.25 -2.73 11.70
N VAL A 397 27.59 -2.77 11.66
CA VAL A 397 28.42 -2.56 12.83
C VAL A 397 28.49 -1.09 13.22
N GLU A 398 28.90 -0.21 12.30
CA GLU A 398 29.22 1.19 12.62
C GLU A 398 27.98 2.03 12.83
N GLN A 399 26.94 1.81 12.02
CA GLN A 399 25.71 2.59 12.07
C GLN A 399 24.61 1.86 12.83
N GLY A 400 24.47 0.54 12.58
CA GLY A 400 23.46 -0.28 13.25
C GLY A 400 23.78 -0.64 14.70
N GLY A 401 25.04 -0.55 15.13
CA GLY A 401 25.45 -1.03 16.45
C GLY A 401 25.27 -2.55 16.61
N ALA A 402 25.46 -3.32 15.54
CA ALA A 402 25.36 -4.77 15.56
C ALA A 402 26.42 -5.39 16.49
N ASP A 403 25.99 -6.37 17.29
CA ASP A 403 26.85 -7.14 18.20
C ASP A 403 27.75 -8.08 17.40
N ILE A 404 29.03 -7.71 17.30
CA ILE A 404 30.07 -8.51 16.63
C ILE A 404 30.34 -9.85 17.32
N HIS A 405 29.86 -10.05 18.55
CA HIS A 405 29.96 -11.30 19.31
C HIS A 405 28.66 -12.11 19.32
N ALA A 406 27.65 -11.70 18.55
CA ALA A 406 26.40 -12.44 18.44
C ALA A 406 26.66 -13.89 18.00
N THR A 407 25.84 -14.80 18.53
CA THR A 407 25.88 -16.22 18.17
C THR A 407 24.54 -16.70 17.66
N THR A 408 24.58 -17.58 16.66
CA THR A 408 23.44 -18.39 16.23
C THR A 408 23.03 -19.38 17.33
N ASN A 409 21.87 -20.04 17.17
CA ASN A 409 21.43 -21.10 18.09
C ASN A 409 22.36 -22.32 18.09
N GLY A 410 23.15 -22.52 17.01
CA GLY A 410 24.21 -23.51 16.93
C GLY A 410 25.49 -23.13 17.69
N GLY A 411 25.58 -21.91 18.23
CA GLY A 411 26.75 -21.39 18.93
C GLY A 411 27.82 -20.78 18.03
N GLU A 412 27.59 -20.74 16.71
CA GLU A 412 28.49 -20.10 15.75
C GLU A 412 28.50 -18.59 15.93
N THR A 413 29.69 -18.00 16.04
CA THR A 413 29.89 -16.54 16.13
C THR A 413 29.90 -15.91 14.74
N VAL A 414 29.68 -14.59 14.66
CA VAL A 414 29.82 -13.81 13.42
C VAL A 414 31.18 -14.05 12.75
N LEU A 415 32.28 -13.96 13.51
CA LEU A 415 33.63 -14.22 12.98
C LEU A 415 33.83 -15.70 12.61
N GLY A 416 33.27 -16.64 13.38
CA GLY A 416 33.30 -18.07 13.06
C GLY A 416 32.67 -18.37 11.71
N LEU A 417 31.47 -17.81 11.45
CA LEU A 417 30.79 -17.93 10.16
C LEU A 417 31.57 -17.27 9.02
N ALA A 418 32.22 -16.12 9.26
CA ALA A 418 33.02 -15.45 8.23
C ALA A 418 34.14 -16.37 7.72
N TYR A 419 34.86 -17.02 8.64
CA TYR A 419 35.84 -18.03 8.28
C TYR A 419 35.22 -19.23 7.56
N HIS A 420 34.08 -19.74 8.05
CA HIS A 420 33.41 -20.87 7.42
C HIS A 420 33.07 -20.59 5.95
N PHE A 421 32.36 -19.49 5.67
CA PHE A 421 31.91 -19.17 4.32
C PHE A 421 33.03 -18.76 3.36
N VAL A 422 34.14 -18.20 3.87
CA VAL A 422 35.34 -17.92 3.08
C VAL A 422 36.11 -19.21 2.77
N SER A 423 36.25 -20.13 3.73
CA SER A 423 36.98 -21.40 3.55
C SER A 423 36.24 -22.46 2.72
N THR A 424 34.92 -22.35 2.55
CA THR A 424 34.14 -23.27 1.72
C THR A 424 34.15 -22.93 0.22
N GLU A 425 34.88 -21.90 -0.21
CA GLU A 425 35.12 -21.64 -1.63
C GLU A 425 36.11 -22.64 -2.24
N ASP A 426 35.88 -22.98 -3.50
CA ASP A 426 36.65 -23.87 -4.40
C ASP A 426 37.86 -24.58 -3.75
N PRO A 427 37.81 -25.92 -3.55
CA PRO A 427 38.94 -26.67 -2.99
C PRO A 427 40.25 -26.56 -3.78
N ASN A 428 40.25 -25.94 -4.97
CA ASN A 428 41.44 -25.66 -5.76
C ASN A 428 42.03 -24.24 -5.57
N TYR A 429 41.39 -23.36 -4.79
CA TYR A 429 41.89 -22.02 -4.50
C TYR A 429 42.46 -21.98 -3.07
N GLN A 430 43.76 -21.73 -2.94
CA GLN A 430 44.41 -21.46 -1.66
C GLN A 430 44.03 -20.06 -1.18
N THR A 431 42.78 -19.84 -0.76
CA THR A 431 42.40 -18.62 -0.04
C THR A 431 42.93 -18.73 1.39
N GLN A 432 43.80 -17.80 1.79
CA GLN A 432 44.19 -17.58 3.18
C GLN A 432 43.06 -16.77 3.84
N PRO A 433 42.15 -17.38 4.63
CA PRO A 433 40.96 -16.68 5.11
C PRO A 433 41.29 -15.46 5.97
N GLU A 434 42.43 -15.48 6.68
CA GLU A 434 43.02 -14.35 7.41
C GLU A 434 43.31 -13.10 6.55
N THR A 435 43.32 -13.23 5.21
CA THR A 435 43.51 -12.09 4.31
C THR A 435 42.20 -11.49 3.80
N HIS A 436 41.05 -12.09 4.14
CA HIS A 436 39.76 -11.61 3.65
C HIS A 436 39.37 -10.29 4.35
N PRO A 437 38.97 -9.24 3.60
CA PRO A 437 38.69 -7.92 4.18
C PRO A 437 37.68 -7.93 5.33
N VAL A 438 36.59 -8.71 5.20
CA VAL A 438 35.58 -8.85 6.27
C VAL A 438 36.16 -9.52 7.53
N ILE A 439 37.03 -10.51 7.37
CA ILE A 439 37.67 -11.20 8.51
C ILE A 439 38.60 -10.23 9.22
N GLN A 440 39.48 -9.55 8.48
CA GLN A 440 40.39 -8.55 9.04
C GLN A 440 39.63 -7.42 9.73
N TYR A 441 38.54 -6.95 9.13
CA TYR A 441 37.69 -5.92 9.71
C TYR A 441 37.10 -6.35 11.06
N LEU A 442 36.47 -7.52 11.12
CA LEU A 442 35.88 -8.06 12.36
C LEU A 442 36.95 -8.34 13.44
N GLU A 443 38.12 -8.86 13.05
CA GLU A 443 39.25 -9.08 13.99
C GLU A 443 39.79 -7.75 14.55
N ASN A 444 39.93 -6.73 13.70
CA ASN A 444 40.36 -5.40 14.13
C ASN A 444 39.39 -4.74 15.12
N LEU A 445 38.10 -5.09 15.03
CA LEU A 445 37.08 -4.68 15.98
C LEU A 445 37.05 -5.53 17.27
N GLY A 446 37.87 -6.59 17.33
CA GLY A 446 37.98 -7.48 18.48
C GLY A 446 36.99 -8.66 18.50
N ALA A 447 36.32 -8.97 17.38
CA ALA A 447 35.45 -10.13 17.29
C ALA A 447 36.22 -11.43 17.56
N THR A 448 35.57 -12.42 18.17
CA THR A 448 36.21 -13.70 18.55
C THR A 448 35.53 -14.89 17.88
N ARG A 449 36.31 -15.89 17.49
CA ARG A 449 35.79 -17.12 16.83
C ARG A 449 35.02 -18.03 17.81
N GLY A 450 35.32 -17.98 19.10
CA GLY A 450 34.66 -18.76 20.15
C GLY A 450 33.67 -17.93 20.97
N SER A 451 32.67 -18.60 21.57
CA SER A 451 31.71 -17.95 22.46
C SER A 451 32.42 -17.30 23.65
N PRO A 452 32.10 -16.05 24.03
CA PRO A 452 32.68 -15.39 25.20
C PRO A 452 32.21 -16.12 26.47
N GLY A 453 32.99 -17.10 26.93
CA GLY A 453 32.62 -17.92 28.09
C GLY A 453 33.31 -19.28 28.23
N LYS A 454 34.09 -19.75 27.25
CA LYS A 454 35.02 -20.88 27.45
C LYS A 454 36.45 -20.35 27.44
N ASN A 455 36.98 -20.16 28.65
CA ASN A 455 38.29 -19.60 28.94
C ASN A 455 39.41 -20.05 28.00
N SER A 456 40.20 -19.06 27.62
CA SER A 456 41.65 -19.12 27.46
C SER A 456 42.31 -20.03 28.51
N GLN A 457 42.69 -21.25 28.12
CA GLN A 457 43.86 -21.94 28.64
C GLN A 457 44.42 -22.87 27.56
N GLU A 458 45.75 -22.83 27.45
CA GLU A 458 46.65 -23.73 26.71
C GLU A 458 47.02 -23.34 25.26
N LEU A 459 48.07 -22.51 25.22
CA LEU A 459 49.28 -22.53 24.37
C LEU A 459 49.15 -22.50 22.84
#